data_AF-A0AA48GRE9-F1
#
_entry.id   AF-A0AA48GRE9-F1
#
_cell.length_a   1.000
_cell.length_b   1.000
_cell.length_c   1.000
_cell.angle_alpha   90.00
_cell.angle_beta   90.00
_cell.angle_gamma   90.00
#
_symmetry.space_group_name_H-M   'P 1'
#
loop_
_entity.id
_entity.type
_entity.pdbx_description
1 polymer ?
#
loop_
_entity_poly.entity_id
_entity_poly.type
_entity_poly.pdbx_seq_one_letter_code
_entity_poly.pdbx_strand_id
1 'polypeptide(L)'
;MPIEDQYREWEETGRQWVGNLMPTLRGHGCLWHRCTVEGLQGIVRAGEIRPAGEGTEKSCVTDCQAHRLGAVPLFDFDTPSEREVYRAAKMGWAGFLNENRQCITIWLRVPVGHLDPTKLVIQGTEATLNNPLVYHGFKWIPWVEAWHPGPIAWAHVDQVWAARKPYGGGDYNMTPLDLADPVPEAQALRREWDEDWERRRAADRAEGKIDIAEALEAARARRFLVEPGE
;
A
#
# COMPACT_ATOMS: atom_id res chain seq x y z
N MET A 1 14.40 16.95 17.30
CA MET A 1 14.17 15.59 17.82
C MET A 1 15.33 14.70 17.40
N PRO A 2 16.02 14.01 18.34
CA PRO A 2 17.03 13.02 18.05
C PRO A 2 16.55 11.97 17.04
N ILE A 3 17.44 11.46 16.20
CA ILE A 3 17.11 10.46 15.16
C ILE A 3 16.45 9.22 15.79
N GLU A 4 16.93 8.80 16.96
CA GLU A 4 16.39 7.65 17.70
C GLU A 4 14.94 7.84 18.16
N ASP A 5 14.56 9.08 18.51
CA ASP A 5 13.18 9.39 18.93
C ASP A 5 12.23 9.43 17.73
N GLN A 6 12.69 9.96 16.58
CA GLN A 6 11.93 9.88 15.31
C GLN A 6 11.70 8.42 14.89
N TYR A 7 12.71 7.56 15.08
CA TYR A 7 12.57 6.14 14.78
C TYR A 7 11.57 5.42 15.69
N ARG A 8 11.51 5.77 16.98
CA ARG A 8 10.53 5.19 17.91
C ARG A 8 9.11 5.61 17.57
N GLU A 9 8.90 6.91 17.29
CA GLU A 9 7.60 7.45 16.89
C GLU A 9 7.08 6.79 15.60
N TRP A 10 7.97 6.59 14.62
CA TRP A 10 7.62 5.87 13.39
C TRP A 10 7.32 4.39 13.62
N GLU A 11 8.05 3.73 14.52
CA GLU A 11 7.76 2.35 14.92
C GLU A 11 6.36 2.24 15.51
N GLU A 12 6.03 3.11 16.47
CA GLU A 12 4.77 3.09 17.19
C GLU A 12 3.59 3.39 16.26
N THR A 13 3.73 4.42 15.42
CA THR A 13 2.75 4.76 14.38
C THR A 13 2.51 3.59 13.43
N GLY A 14 3.58 2.95 12.92
CA GLY A 14 3.44 1.78 12.06
C GLY A 14 2.78 0.58 12.75
N ARG A 15 2.98 0.44 14.07
CA ARG A 15 2.43 -0.64 14.90
C ARG A 15 0.93 -0.45 15.04
N GLN A 16 0.51 0.78 15.33
CA GLN A 16 -0.90 1.18 15.37
C GLN A 16 -1.57 0.98 14.01
N TRP A 17 -0.90 1.36 12.92
CA TRP A 17 -1.43 1.17 11.56
C TRP A 17 -1.68 -0.30 11.21
N VAL A 18 -0.70 -1.16 11.46
CA VAL A 18 -0.87 -2.61 11.29
C VAL A 18 -1.98 -3.12 12.20
N GLY A 19 -1.99 -2.74 13.48
CA GLY A 19 -3.05 -3.12 14.43
C GLY A 19 -4.46 -2.72 13.98
N ASN A 20 -4.61 -1.60 13.27
CA ASN A 20 -5.90 -1.12 12.76
C ASN A 20 -6.33 -1.78 11.44
N LEU A 21 -5.37 -2.07 10.56
CA LEU A 21 -5.66 -2.69 9.26
C LEU A 21 -5.87 -4.20 9.37
N MET A 22 -5.12 -4.88 10.24
CA MET A 22 -5.12 -6.34 10.36
C MET A 22 -6.48 -6.95 10.72
N PRO A 23 -7.32 -6.35 11.59
CA PRO A 23 -8.67 -6.85 11.84
C PRO A 23 -9.54 -6.95 10.58
N THR A 24 -9.30 -6.10 9.57
CA THR A 24 -10.04 -6.12 8.29
C THR A 24 -9.32 -6.96 7.24
N LEU A 25 -7.99 -6.83 7.15
CA LEU A 25 -7.20 -7.49 6.12
C LEU A 25 -6.91 -8.97 6.42
N ARG A 26 -6.96 -9.40 7.69
CA ARG A 26 -6.88 -10.82 8.01
C ARG A 26 -8.17 -11.53 7.63
N GLY A 27 -8.02 -12.61 6.88
CA GLY A 27 -9.12 -13.48 6.51
C GLY A 27 -8.59 -14.77 5.94
N HIS A 28 -9.07 -15.90 6.46
CA HIS A 28 -8.61 -17.20 6.03
C HIS A 28 -8.76 -17.42 4.53
N GLY A 29 -7.68 -17.85 3.88
CA GLY A 29 -7.66 -18.22 2.47
C GLY A 29 -7.96 -17.06 1.51
N CYS A 30 -7.62 -15.82 1.89
CA CYS A 30 -7.81 -14.64 1.06
C CYS A 30 -6.50 -13.90 0.85
N LEU A 31 -6.32 -13.38 -0.36
CA LEU A 31 -5.23 -12.47 -0.71
C LEU A 31 -5.81 -11.11 -1.08
N TRP A 32 -4.99 -10.08 -0.96
CA TRP A 32 -5.41 -8.72 -1.25
C TRP A 32 -4.62 -8.11 -2.40
N HIS A 33 -5.30 -7.42 -3.30
CA HIS A 33 -4.67 -6.54 -4.27
C HIS A 33 -4.90 -5.08 -3.86
N ARG A 34 -3.89 -4.24 -4.01
CA ARG A 34 -3.94 -2.82 -3.65
C ARG A 34 -3.83 -1.95 -4.91
N CYS A 35 -4.73 -0.97 -5.07
CA CYS A 35 -4.71 -0.02 -6.18
C CYS A 35 -5.19 1.39 -5.78
N THR A 36 -5.14 2.35 -6.70
CA THR A 36 -5.83 3.66 -6.55
C THR A 36 -7.25 3.59 -7.09
N VAL A 37 -8.00 4.70 -6.93
CA VAL A 37 -9.33 4.85 -7.54
C VAL A 37 -9.27 4.76 -9.06
N GLU A 38 -8.26 5.33 -9.71
CA GLU A 38 -8.06 5.18 -11.16
C GLU A 38 -7.74 3.73 -11.54
N GLY A 39 -6.93 3.04 -10.73
CA GLY A 39 -6.65 1.61 -10.92
C GLY A 39 -7.91 0.75 -10.83
N LEU A 40 -8.75 0.99 -9.82
CA LEU A 40 -10.05 0.34 -9.68
C LEU A 40 -10.92 0.56 -10.92
N GLN A 41 -11.02 1.79 -11.41
CA GLN A 41 -11.79 2.10 -12.62
C GLN A 41 -11.27 1.33 -13.85
N GLY A 42 -9.95 1.26 -14.01
CA GLY A 42 -9.31 0.49 -15.08
C GLY A 42 -9.63 -1.00 -14.99
N ILE A 43 -9.53 -1.58 -13.79
CA ILE A 43 -9.81 -3.00 -13.51
C ILE A 43 -11.28 -3.34 -13.81
N VAL A 44 -12.23 -2.54 -13.30
CA VAL A 44 -13.66 -2.78 -13.53
C VAL A 44 -14.00 -2.67 -15.02
N ARG A 45 -13.43 -1.68 -15.74
CA ARG A 45 -13.61 -1.52 -17.19
C ARG A 45 -13.02 -2.68 -17.99
N ALA A 46 -11.85 -3.17 -17.59
CA ALA A 46 -11.17 -4.29 -18.26
C ALA A 46 -11.77 -5.65 -17.91
N GLY A 47 -12.48 -5.76 -16.77
CA GLY A 47 -12.99 -7.01 -16.23
C GLY A 47 -11.91 -7.89 -15.59
N GLU A 48 -10.71 -7.36 -15.36
CA GLU A 48 -9.58 -8.11 -14.80
C GLU A 48 -8.50 -7.21 -14.19
N ILE A 49 -7.79 -7.75 -13.21
CA ILE A 49 -6.54 -7.21 -12.66
C ILE A 49 -5.41 -7.71 -13.55
N ARG A 50 -4.74 -6.81 -14.26
CA ARG A 50 -3.63 -7.16 -15.17
C ARG A 50 -2.26 -6.97 -14.51
N PRO A 51 -1.27 -7.77 -14.90
CA PRO A 51 0.12 -7.50 -14.56
C PRO A 51 0.56 -6.11 -15.03
N ALA A 52 1.47 -5.50 -14.27
CA ALA A 52 2.06 -4.23 -14.68
C ALA A 52 2.93 -4.42 -15.94
N GLY A 53 2.79 -3.52 -16.91
CA GLY A 53 3.60 -3.50 -18.14
C GLY A 53 2.85 -3.81 -19.43
N GLU A 54 1.63 -4.35 -19.39
CA GLU A 54 0.83 -4.71 -20.58
C GLU A 54 0.08 -3.53 -21.24
N GLY A 55 0.55 -2.30 -21.05
CA GLY A 55 0.17 -1.18 -21.93
C GLY A 55 -1.15 -0.46 -21.63
N THR A 56 -1.85 -0.75 -20.54
CA THR A 56 -3.00 0.06 -20.10
C THR A 56 -2.68 0.71 -18.76
N GLU A 57 -2.64 2.05 -18.77
CA GLU A 57 -2.70 2.95 -17.60
C GLU A 57 -1.86 2.51 -16.40
N LYS A 58 -0.65 3.09 -16.22
CA LYS A 58 0.23 2.94 -15.03
C LYS A 58 -0.52 2.36 -13.85
N SER A 59 -0.52 1.03 -13.70
CA SER A 59 -1.33 0.40 -12.67
C SER A 59 -0.82 0.95 -11.35
N CYS A 60 -1.70 1.65 -10.65
CA CYS A 60 -1.35 2.45 -9.49
C CYS A 60 -1.20 1.56 -8.26
N VAL A 61 -0.41 0.51 -8.43
CA VAL A 61 -0.03 -0.44 -7.41
C VAL A 61 1.29 0.02 -6.82
N THR A 62 1.54 -0.40 -5.59
CA THR A 62 2.87 -0.34 -4.99
C THR A 62 3.90 -0.85 -6.00
N ASP A 63 4.93 -0.07 -6.28
CA ASP A 63 6.08 -0.49 -7.09
C ASP A 63 6.80 -1.65 -6.36
N CYS A 64 6.32 -2.86 -6.59
CA CYS A 64 6.70 -4.07 -5.88
C CYS A 64 7.30 -5.11 -6.85
N GLN A 65 7.86 -6.19 -6.32
CA GLN A 65 8.67 -7.10 -7.11
C GLN A 65 7.86 -7.79 -8.22
N ALA A 66 6.58 -8.08 -7.96
CA ALA A 66 5.66 -8.68 -8.92
C ALA A 66 5.57 -7.90 -10.26
N HIS A 67 5.65 -6.57 -10.22
CA HIS A 67 5.56 -5.72 -11.41
C HIS A 67 6.65 -6.00 -12.43
N ARG A 68 7.90 -6.11 -11.98
CA ARG A 68 9.03 -6.35 -12.88
C ARG A 68 9.04 -7.75 -13.47
N LEU A 69 8.26 -8.64 -12.87
CA LEU A 69 8.17 -10.03 -13.27
C LEU A 69 6.91 -10.28 -14.11
N GLY A 70 6.19 -9.23 -14.49
CA GLY A 70 4.98 -9.35 -15.30
C GLY A 70 3.88 -10.12 -14.59
N ALA A 71 3.78 -9.96 -13.26
CA ALA A 71 2.76 -10.61 -12.44
C ALA A 71 1.85 -9.60 -11.74
N VAL A 72 0.67 -10.07 -11.31
CA VAL A 72 -0.24 -9.32 -10.45
C VAL A 72 0.27 -9.43 -9.00
N PRO A 73 0.54 -8.30 -8.33
CA PRO A 73 0.88 -8.30 -6.91
C PRO A 73 -0.34 -8.57 -6.02
N LEU A 74 -0.12 -9.43 -5.04
CA LEU A 74 -1.08 -9.83 -4.03
C LEU A 74 -0.42 -9.74 -2.64
N PHE A 75 -1.24 -9.66 -1.59
CA PHE A 75 -0.78 -9.55 -0.22
C PHE A 75 -1.51 -10.56 0.67
N ASP A 76 -0.74 -11.44 1.30
CA ASP A 76 -1.18 -12.41 2.30
C ASP A 76 -0.97 -11.83 3.71
N PHE A 77 -2.06 -11.49 4.39
CA PHE A 77 -2.03 -11.06 5.79
C PHE A 77 -2.42 -12.17 6.77
N ASP A 78 -2.86 -13.32 6.26
CA ASP A 78 -3.35 -14.45 7.06
C ASP A 78 -2.20 -15.33 7.54
N THR A 79 -1.33 -15.77 6.63
CA THR A 79 -0.26 -16.72 6.94
C THR A 79 0.80 -16.15 7.90
N PRO A 80 1.29 -14.89 7.72
CA PRO A 80 2.35 -14.37 8.58
C PRO A 80 1.84 -13.99 9.98
N SER A 81 2.71 -14.18 10.98
CA SER A 81 2.45 -13.66 12.33
C SER A 81 2.37 -12.13 12.32
N GLU A 82 1.64 -11.55 13.27
CA GLU A 82 1.49 -10.10 13.37
C GLU A 82 2.85 -9.40 13.52
N ARG A 83 3.80 -10.06 14.20
CA ARG A 83 5.18 -9.59 14.32
C ARG A 83 5.92 -9.54 12.98
N GLU A 84 5.69 -10.51 12.10
CA GLU A 84 6.28 -10.55 10.75
C GLU A 84 5.67 -9.48 9.87
N VAL A 85 4.33 -9.33 9.89
CA VAL A 85 3.64 -8.24 9.21
C VAL A 85 4.17 -6.88 9.67
N TYR A 86 4.36 -6.70 10.98
CA TYR A 86 4.93 -5.48 11.53
C TYR A 86 6.38 -5.22 11.06
N ARG A 87 7.22 -6.26 11.06
CA ARG A 87 8.59 -6.16 10.54
C ARG A 87 8.61 -5.78 9.06
N ALA A 88 7.71 -6.38 8.27
CA ALA A 88 7.52 -6.02 6.86
C ALA A 88 7.12 -4.54 6.74
N ALA A 89 6.20 -4.11 7.61
CA ALA A 89 5.71 -2.75 7.63
C ALA A 89 6.80 -1.73 7.90
N LYS A 90 7.63 -2.01 8.90
CA LYS A 90 8.78 -1.18 9.25
C LYS A 90 9.83 -1.09 8.13
N MET A 91 10.06 -2.18 7.38
CA MET A 91 11.14 -2.25 6.38
C MET A 91 10.73 -1.77 4.97
N GLY A 92 9.43 -1.74 4.65
CA GLY A 92 8.99 -1.43 3.28
C GLY A 92 7.60 -0.82 3.14
N TRP A 93 6.77 -0.79 4.18
CA TRP A 93 5.41 -0.26 4.04
C TRP A 93 5.31 1.25 4.13
N ALA A 94 6.33 1.98 4.58
CA ALA A 94 6.27 3.44 4.53
C ALA A 94 5.94 3.94 3.12
N GLY A 95 6.42 3.25 2.07
CA GLY A 95 5.97 3.47 0.70
C GLY A 95 4.56 2.94 0.42
N PHE A 96 4.29 1.69 0.78
CA PHE A 96 2.99 1.03 0.63
C PHE A 96 1.79 1.80 1.23
N LEU A 97 1.97 2.37 2.41
CA LEU A 97 0.97 3.09 3.19
C LEU A 97 0.99 4.60 2.94
N ASN A 98 2.15 5.19 2.59
CA ASN A 98 2.29 6.65 2.43
C ASN A 98 2.58 7.18 1.03
N GLU A 99 2.91 6.35 0.03
CA GLU A 99 3.27 6.87 -1.32
C GLU A 99 2.11 7.40 -2.12
N ASN A 100 0.89 6.99 -1.81
CA ASN A 100 -0.25 7.66 -2.39
C ASN A 100 -0.28 9.09 -1.82
N ARG A 101 -0.04 10.06 -2.72
CA ARG A 101 -0.36 11.47 -2.49
C ARG A 101 -1.87 11.66 -2.25
N GLN A 102 -2.68 10.71 -2.69
CA GLN A 102 -4.11 10.62 -2.43
C GLN A 102 -4.36 10.21 -0.99
N CYS A 103 -5.44 10.74 -0.40
CA CYS A 103 -5.91 10.38 0.94
C CYS A 103 -6.52 8.97 1.05
N ILE A 104 -6.66 8.26 -0.07
CA ILE A 104 -7.38 6.98 -0.20
C ILE A 104 -6.50 5.91 -0.86
N THR A 105 -6.70 4.66 -0.46
CA THR A 105 -6.17 3.46 -1.12
C THR A 105 -7.29 2.44 -1.25
N ILE A 106 -7.37 1.74 -2.38
CA ILE A 106 -8.37 0.71 -2.64
C ILE A 106 -7.74 -0.67 -2.43
N TRP A 107 -8.51 -1.55 -1.81
CA TRP A 107 -8.15 -2.94 -1.53
C TRP A 107 -9.20 -3.87 -2.12
N LEU A 108 -8.75 -4.84 -2.91
CA LEU A 108 -9.57 -5.87 -3.53
C LEU A 108 -9.23 -7.19 -2.88
N ARG A 109 -10.24 -7.89 -2.35
CA ARG A 109 -10.04 -9.22 -1.79
C ARG A 109 -10.26 -10.26 -2.87
N VAL A 110 -9.32 -11.20 -2.96
CA VAL A 110 -9.33 -12.33 -3.90
C VAL A 110 -9.17 -13.62 -3.08
N PRO A 111 -10.23 -14.43 -2.94
CA PRO A 111 -10.11 -15.75 -2.33
C PRO A 111 -9.12 -16.63 -3.09
N VAL A 112 -8.22 -17.29 -2.35
CA VAL A 112 -7.20 -18.20 -2.90
C VAL A 112 -7.82 -19.32 -3.73
N GLY A 113 -9.03 -19.77 -3.38
CA GLY A 113 -9.77 -20.78 -4.14
C GLY A 113 -10.18 -20.36 -5.56
N HIS A 114 -10.12 -19.06 -5.89
CA HIS A 114 -10.33 -18.54 -7.24
C HIS A 114 -9.03 -18.36 -8.04
N LEU A 115 -7.88 -18.66 -7.44
CA LEU A 115 -6.57 -18.57 -8.07
C LEU A 115 -6.07 -19.94 -8.49
N ASP A 116 -5.23 -19.97 -9.53
CA ASP A 116 -4.51 -21.18 -9.90
C ASP A 116 -3.37 -21.40 -8.89
N PRO A 117 -3.42 -22.45 -8.05
CA PRO A 117 -2.43 -22.66 -7.00
C PRO A 117 -1.04 -22.97 -7.57
N THR A 118 -0.93 -23.41 -8.83
CA THR A 118 0.36 -23.66 -9.49
C THR A 118 1.05 -22.37 -9.93
N LYS A 119 0.28 -21.29 -10.04
CA LYS A 119 0.72 -19.96 -10.43
C LYS A 119 0.92 -19.05 -9.24
N LEU A 120 0.23 -19.31 -8.13
CA LEU A 120 0.40 -18.54 -6.92
C LEU A 120 1.76 -18.84 -6.29
N VAL A 121 2.62 -17.84 -6.26
CA VAL A 121 3.91 -17.94 -5.57
C VAL A 121 3.83 -17.07 -4.31
N ILE A 122 3.81 -17.70 -3.13
CA ILE A 122 3.81 -16.97 -1.86
C ILE A 122 5.27 -16.85 -1.43
N GLN A 123 5.78 -15.62 -1.30
CA GLN A 123 7.15 -15.44 -0.84
C GLN A 123 7.23 -15.61 0.68
N GLY A 124 7.37 -16.87 1.10
CA GLY A 124 7.72 -17.21 2.48
C GLY A 124 9.23 -17.18 2.70
N THR A 125 9.64 -16.74 3.89
CA THR A 125 10.92 -17.00 4.60
C THR A 125 12.11 -16.04 4.41
N GLU A 126 12.95 -16.01 5.45
CA GLU A 126 14.26 -15.33 5.53
C GLU A 126 15.21 -15.63 4.36
N ALA A 127 14.98 -16.69 3.57
CA ALA A 127 15.83 -17.06 2.43
C ALA A 127 15.85 -15.99 1.32
N THR A 128 14.75 -15.24 1.13
CA THR A 128 14.70 -14.12 0.16
C THR A 128 15.31 -12.82 0.71
N LEU A 129 15.43 -12.66 2.04
CA LEU A 129 16.19 -11.56 2.65
C LEU A 129 17.69 -11.66 2.33
N ASN A 130 18.20 -12.84 1.98
CA ASN A 130 19.60 -13.06 1.59
C ASN A 130 19.80 -13.19 0.07
N ASN A 131 18.78 -12.92 -0.75
CA ASN A 131 18.93 -12.95 -2.20
C ASN A 131 19.54 -11.62 -2.69
N PRO A 132 20.79 -11.60 -3.20
CA PRO A 132 21.45 -10.37 -3.63
C PRO A 132 20.73 -9.67 -4.80
N LEU A 133 19.85 -10.36 -5.53
CA LEU A 133 18.99 -9.75 -6.56
C LEU A 133 17.86 -8.90 -5.98
N VAL A 134 17.51 -9.08 -4.69
CA VAL A 134 16.46 -8.32 -3.98
C VAL A 134 17.04 -7.04 -3.34
N TYR A 135 18.37 -6.91 -3.24
CA TYR A 135 19.05 -5.84 -2.52
C TYR A 135 19.26 -4.51 -3.29
N HIS A 136 18.86 -4.43 -4.55
CA HIS A 136 19.09 -3.23 -5.37
C HIS A 136 17.83 -2.37 -5.57
N GLY A 137 17.42 -1.64 -4.52
CA GLY A 137 16.49 -0.52 -4.64
C GLY A 137 15.00 -0.87 -4.86
N PHE A 138 14.55 -2.04 -4.42
CA PHE A 138 13.18 -2.52 -4.59
C PHE A 138 12.33 -2.29 -3.33
N LYS A 139 11.03 -1.98 -3.49
CA LYS A 139 10.06 -2.04 -2.39
C LYS A 139 9.43 -3.43 -2.37
N TRP A 140 10.19 -4.38 -1.87
CA TRP A 140 9.68 -5.69 -1.53
C TRP A 140 9.00 -5.63 -0.17
N ILE A 141 7.86 -6.31 -0.03
CA ILE A 141 7.22 -6.47 1.26
C ILE A 141 7.41 -7.91 1.77
N PRO A 142 8.42 -8.15 2.63
CA PRO A 142 8.70 -9.49 3.11
C PRO A 142 7.51 -10.09 3.86
N TRP A 143 7.41 -11.42 3.83
CA TRP A 143 6.38 -12.25 4.47
C TRP A 143 4.96 -12.12 3.92
N VAL A 144 4.53 -10.94 3.48
CA VAL A 144 3.15 -10.73 3.02
C VAL A 144 3.02 -10.65 1.50
N GLU A 145 4.07 -10.39 0.72
CA GLU A 145 3.95 -10.29 -0.74
C GLU A 145 3.78 -11.67 -1.41
N ALA A 146 2.77 -11.75 -2.26
CA ALA A 146 2.53 -12.83 -3.19
C ALA A 146 2.36 -12.25 -4.60
N TRP A 147 2.43 -13.11 -5.60
CA TRP A 147 2.31 -12.77 -7.01
C TRP A 147 1.60 -13.89 -7.75
N HIS A 148 0.78 -13.47 -8.70
CA HIS A 148 0.05 -14.35 -9.60
C HIS A 148 0.43 -14.00 -11.05
N PRO A 149 1.09 -14.90 -11.80
CA PRO A 149 1.43 -14.71 -13.20
C PRO A 149 0.17 -14.72 -14.05
N GLY A 150 -0.01 -13.65 -14.81
CA GLY A 150 -1.19 -13.44 -15.66
C GLY A 150 -2.36 -12.77 -14.95
N PRO A 151 -3.40 -12.40 -15.73
CA PRO A 151 -4.53 -11.63 -15.24
C PRO A 151 -5.40 -12.41 -14.24
N ILE A 152 -6.05 -11.68 -13.34
CA ILE A 152 -7.05 -12.20 -12.41
C ILE A 152 -8.39 -11.57 -12.77
N ALA A 153 -9.40 -12.39 -13.08
CA ALA A 153 -10.71 -11.88 -13.46
C ALA A 153 -11.36 -11.05 -12.32
N TRP A 154 -12.04 -9.96 -12.66
CA TRP A 154 -12.81 -9.15 -11.72
C TRP A 154 -13.86 -9.98 -10.97
N ALA A 155 -14.45 -10.97 -11.64
CA ALA A 155 -15.39 -11.90 -11.03
C ALA A 155 -14.80 -12.74 -9.88
N HIS A 156 -13.47 -12.77 -9.72
CA HIS A 156 -12.79 -13.43 -8.60
C HIS A 156 -12.57 -12.49 -7.40
N VAL A 157 -12.90 -11.20 -7.54
CA VAL A 157 -12.91 -10.24 -6.44
C VAL A 157 -14.24 -10.36 -5.70
N ASP A 158 -14.19 -10.60 -4.39
CA ASP A 158 -15.40 -10.78 -3.58
C ASP A 158 -15.63 -9.66 -2.55
N GLN A 159 -14.65 -8.79 -2.34
CA GLN A 159 -14.79 -7.58 -1.55
C GLN A 159 -13.92 -6.44 -2.10
N VAL A 160 -14.44 -5.22 -1.94
CA VAL A 160 -13.72 -3.98 -2.22
C VAL A 160 -13.79 -3.10 -0.99
N TRP A 161 -12.64 -2.54 -0.59
CA TRP A 161 -12.54 -1.66 0.56
C TRP A 161 -11.77 -0.39 0.19
N ALA A 162 -12.28 0.76 0.62
CA ALA A 162 -11.54 2.01 0.65
C ALA A 162 -10.87 2.19 2.00
N ALA A 163 -9.55 2.29 2.02
CA ALA A 163 -8.77 2.63 3.21
C ALA A 163 -8.40 4.12 3.18
N ARG A 164 -8.83 4.85 4.21
CA ARG A 164 -8.46 6.23 4.44
C ARG A 164 -7.08 6.29 5.06
N LYS A 165 -6.17 7.03 4.42
CA LYS A 165 -4.87 7.35 5.01
C LYS A 165 -5.07 8.34 6.18
N PRO A 166 -4.42 8.13 7.33
CA PRO A 166 -4.53 9.06 8.44
C PRO A 166 -3.73 10.34 8.19
N TYR A 167 -4.32 11.48 8.56
CA TYR A 167 -3.61 12.76 8.61
C TYR A 167 -2.86 12.86 9.95
N GLY A 168 -1.53 12.92 9.92
CA GLY A 168 -0.71 13.17 11.12
C GLY A 168 -0.62 12.00 12.12
N GLY A 169 -0.73 10.74 11.67
CA GLY A 169 -0.44 9.56 12.51
C GLY A 169 -1.63 8.89 13.22
N GLY A 170 -2.87 9.16 12.82
CA GLY A 170 -4.08 8.50 13.38
C GLY A 170 -4.43 7.12 12.80
N ASP A 171 -5.68 6.70 13.04
CA ASP A 171 -6.20 5.38 12.65
C ASP A 171 -6.56 5.29 11.16
N TYR A 172 -6.36 4.11 10.59
CA TYR A 172 -6.89 3.77 9.27
C TYR A 172 -8.37 3.45 9.40
N ASN A 173 -9.19 4.19 8.67
CA ASN A 173 -10.59 3.85 8.52
C ASN A 173 -10.77 3.09 7.23
N MET A 174 -11.30 1.87 7.32
CA MET A 174 -11.68 1.08 6.15
C MET A 174 -13.19 1.12 5.98
N THR A 175 -13.63 1.47 4.78
CA THR A 175 -15.04 1.53 4.40
C THR A 175 -15.26 0.49 3.29
N PRO A 176 -16.16 -0.49 3.48
CA PRO A 176 -16.49 -1.42 2.42
C PRO A 176 -17.23 -0.66 1.31
N LEU A 177 -16.96 -1.03 0.06
CA LEU A 177 -17.66 -0.48 -1.11
C LEU A 177 -18.61 -1.52 -1.67
N ASP A 178 -19.67 -1.07 -2.35
CA ASP A 178 -20.53 -1.96 -3.11
C ASP A 178 -19.75 -2.62 -4.25
N LEU A 179 -19.65 -3.95 -4.22
CA LEU A 179 -18.95 -4.74 -5.25
C LEU A 179 -19.62 -4.60 -6.64
N ALA A 180 -20.93 -4.33 -6.68
CA ALA A 180 -21.66 -4.19 -7.94
C ALA A 180 -21.29 -2.89 -8.69
N ASP A 181 -21.01 -1.81 -7.96
CA ASP A 181 -20.61 -0.53 -8.55
C ASP A 181 -19.65 0.27 -7.63
N PRO A 182 -18.41 -0.20 -7.44
CA PRO A 182 -17.51 0.38 -6.42
C PRO A 182 -16.87 1.70 -6.86
N VAL A 183 -16.88 2.00 -8.17
CA VAL A 183 -16.13 3.14 -8.73
C VAL A 183 -16.73 4.49 -8.31
N PRO A 184 -18.05 4.75 -8.45
CA PRO A 184 -18.64 6.00 -8.01
C PRO A 184 -18.49 6.23 -6.50
N GLU A 185 -18.63 5.18 -5.68
CA GLU A 185 -18.44 5.25 -4.23
C GLU A 185 -16.99 5.61 -3.87
N ALA A 186 -16.01 4.92 -4.48
CA ALA A 186 -14.59 5.23 -4.28
C ALA A 186 -14.25 6.67 -4.67
N GLN A 187 -14.82 7.18 -5.76
CA GLN A 187 -14.62 8.56 -6.20
C GLN A 187 -15.28 9.58 -5.24
N ALA A 188 -16.46 9.26 -4.69
CA ALA A 188 -17.13 10.10 -3.71
C ALA A 188 -16.32 10.21 -2.41
N LEU A 189 -15.90 9.06 -1.85
CA LEU A 189 -15.06 9.01 -0.65
C LEU A 189 -13.73 9.73 -0.85
N ARG A 190 -13.11 9.56 -2.02
CA ARG A 190 -11.88 10.28 -2.34
C ARG A 190 -12.05 11.79 -2.24
N ARG A 191 -13.10 12.34 -2.87
CA ARG A 191 -13.36 13.79 -2.83
C ARG A 191 -13.56 14.28 -1.41
N GLU A 192 -14.41 13.60 -0.64
CA GLU A 192 -14.67 13.93 0.76
C GLU A 192 -13.37 13.93 1.60
N TRP A 193 -12.57 12.89 1.46
CA TRP A 193 -11.36 12.72 2.26
C TRP A 193 -10.22 13.64 1.82
N ASP A 194 -10.12 13.98 0.53
CA ASP A 194 -9.17 14.99 0.02
C ASP A 194 -9.54 16.39 0.56
N GLU A 195 -10.84 16.74 0.59
CA GLU A 195 -11.32 18.01 1.17
C GLU A 195 -11.03 18.13 2.67
N ASP A 196 -11.28 17.08 3.46
CA ASP A 196 -10.89 17.08 4.88
C ASP A 196 -9.37 17.15 5.05
N TRP A 197 -8.59 16.49 4.20
CA TRP A 197 -7.14 16.54 4.25
C TRP A 197 -6.62 17.96 4.04
N GLU A 198 -7.07 18.65 2.98
CA GLU A 198 -6.65 20.02 2.71
C GLU A 198 -7.12 20.99 3.80
N ARG A 199 -8.32 20.78 4.36
CA ARG A 199 -8.82 21.57 5.49
C ARG A 199 -7.91 21.43 6.73
N ARG A 200 -7.53 20.21 7.11
CA ARG A 200 -6.61 19.98 8.24
C ARG A 200 -5.23 20.56 7.98
N ARG A 201 -4.72 20.41 6.75
CA ARG A 201 -3.44 20.99 6.34
C ARG A 201 -3.45 22.51 6.40
N ALA A 202 -4.55 23.15 6.00
CA ALA A 202 -4.70 24.59 6.10
C ALA A 202 -4.75 25.06 7.57
N ALA A 203 -5.46 24.33 8.44
CA ALA A 203 -5.51 24.62 9.87
C ALA A 203 -4.12 24.53 10.53
N ASP A 204 -3.37 23.45 10.30
CA ASP A 204 -2.02 23.30 10.85
C ASP A 204 -1.06 24.41 10.38
N ARG A 205 -1.19 24.84 9.12
CA ARG A 205 -0.41 25.99 8.60
C ARG A 205 -0.80 27.29 9.29
N ALA A 206 -2.09 27.52 9.51
CA ALA A 206 -2.58 28.71 10.20
C ALA A 206 -2.13 28.75 11.67
N GLU A 207 -2.02 27.60 12.31
CA GLU A 207 -1.54 27.43 13.68
C GLU A 207 0.01 27.47 13.80
N GLY A 208 0.73 27.61 12.68
CA GLY A 208 2.20 27.65 12.67
C GLY A 208 2.86 26.32 13.00
N LYS A 209 2.12 25.21 13.00
CA LYS A 209 2.65 23.85 13.22
C LYS A 209 3.52 23.35 12.06
N ILE A 210 3.44 24.01 10.92
CA ILE A 210 4.24 23.73 9.73
C ILE A 210 5.03 25.00 9.40
N ASP A 211 6.28 25.06 9.86
CA ASP A 211 7.23 26.06 9.36
C ASP A 211 7.72 25.60 7.99
N ILE A 212 7.20 26.27 6.94
CA ILE A 212 7.53 25.94 5.55
C ILE A 212 9.01 26.21 5.26
N ALA A 213 9.62 27.23 5.90
CA ALA A 213 11.03 27.53 5.71
C ALA A 213 11.92 26.45 6.34
N GLU A 214 11.60 26.02 7.56
CA GLU A 214 12.29 24.92 8.23
C GLU A 214 12.11 23.59 7.48
N ALA A 215 10.90 23.28 7.02
CA ALA A 215 10.63 22.08 6.23
C ALA A 215 11.37 22.07 4.89
N LEU A 216 11.48 23.22 4.22
CA LEU A 216 12.23 23.37 2.97
C LEU A 216 13.75 23.23 3.19
N GLU A 217 14.30 23.79 4.26
CA GLU A 217 15.71 23.63 4.62
C GLU A 217 16.03 22.18 5.01
N ALA A 218 15.16 21.52 5.80
CA ALA A 218 15.29 20.10 6.12
C ALA A 218 15.21 19.20 4.87
N ALA A 219 14.31 19.52 3.92
CA ALA A 219 14.20 18.80 2.65
C ALA A 219 15.43 19.00 1.75
N ARG A 220 16.01 20.21 1.74
CA ARG A 220 17.28 20.51 1.03
C ARG A 220 18.42 19.72 1.65
N ALA A 221 18.59 19.76 2.97
CA ALA A 221 19.62 18.99 3.69
C ALA A 221 19.52 17.48 3.43
N ARG A 222 18.31 16.92 3.38
CA ARG A 222 18.08 15.49 3.02
C ARG A 222 18.45 15.16 1.57
N ARG A 223 18.36 16.11 0.65
CA ARG A 223 18.73 15.93 -0.77
C ARG A 223 20.25 15.82 -0.96
N PHE A 224 21.05 16.30 0.00
CA PHE A 224 22.52 16.19 0.02
C PHE A 224 23.03 14.97 0.80
N LEU A 225 22.14 14.16 1.41
CA LEU A 225 22.51 12.88 2.05
C LEU A 225 22.43 11.69 1.08
N VAL A 226 21.95 11.91 -0.15
CA VAL A 226 22.18 11.00 -1.27
C VAL A 226 23.33 11.61 -2.07
N GLU A 227 24.55 11.48 -1.57
CA GLU A 227 25.69 11.63 -2.47
C GLU A 227 25.54 10.57 -3.57
N PRO A 228 25.59 10.93 -4.85
CA PRO A 228 25.92 9.97 -5.88
C PRO A 228 27.41 9.63 -5.72
N GLY A 229 27.72 8.72 -4.79
CA GLY A 229 29.02 8.04 -4.70
C GLY A 229 28.86 6.65 -5.31
N GLU A 230 29.43 6.41 -6.49
CA GLU A 230 30.77 5.82 -6.69
C GLU A 230 30.71 4.28 -6.78
#